data_AF-A0A2G1Y745-F1
#
_entry.id   AF-A0A2G1Y745-F1
#
_cell.length_a   1.000
_cell.length_b   1.000
_cell.length_c   1.000
_cell.angle_alpha   90.00
_cell.angle_beta   90.00
_cell.angle_gamma   90.00
#
_symmetry.space_group_name_H-M   'P 1'
#
loop_
_entity.id
_entity.type
_entity.pdbx_description
1 polymer ?
#
loop_
_entity_poly.entity_id
_entity_poly.type
_entity_poly.pdbx_seq_one_letter_code
_entity_poly.pdbx_strand_id
1 'polypeptide(L)'
;FADPAELVFAARATASFPGAFPPFTVRELDRVLKRKHRNWPTRDAFLAHALPRHAAHGTAEDAVLIDGSVLANAPFAQAIGALRNRPSRREVDRRFVYIDPKPGHRSIRLNKEGQQEDAPTGENAPLPGFFRTIFGALSDIPREQPIRDNLDLIDRHSARIRRMRRIFDALRPGIEAEVQGAIGKMLFLDRPTPARLSAWRAKAQQRAASAAGFAYPAYGHLKLSGIVESLCALLFRLSGEDSAMMREAYRQAIWAEVRQSGADQLSDNGGSGSAPVAFFRAHDLSFRIRRLRFLARRLAETLELEAEADDPAVLAMHDALYGALALYAECEESDFHGDDVARAAKNVPGDAAAALEAVARARGLKARDEAADLMLAEGFAALPKAGRRTMLLAYLGFPFTDIATLPLLQGDTLDEYDPVKVDRISPEDCGAIRSGGGQATLKGIEFNNFGAFFSRVYRENDYLWGRLHGIERLLDIVNSSAPAASRLPPDTLRDYRRAAFLAILDEEESRLPHVADLIASLREEIG
;
A
#
# COMPACT_ATOMS: atom_id res chain seq x y z
N PHE A 1 21.71 6.91 3.71
CA PHE A 1 20.74 7.37 4.73
C PHE A 1 20.94 8.87 4.94
N ALA A 2 19.85 9.63 5.09
CA ALA A 2 19.91 11.06 5.40
C ALA A 2 20.66 11.31 6.71
N ASP A 3 21.37 12.44 6.84
CA ASP A 3 22.00 12.80 8.12
C ASP A 3 20.87 13.01 9.17
N PRO A 4 20.99 12.46 10.39
CA PRO A 4 20.03 12.72 11.46
C PRO A 4 19.67 14.20 11.67
N ALA A 5 20.58 15.14 11.40
CA ALA A 5 20.29 16.57 11.45
C ALA A 5 19.18 17.00 10.45
N GLU A 6 19.12 16.38 9.27
CA GLU A 6 18.11 16.65 8.24
C GLU A 6 16.71 16.19 8.70
N LEU A 7 16.64 15.05 9.40
CA LEU A 7 15.39 14.56 10.00
C LEU A 7 14.94 15.44 11.17
N VAL A 8 15.89 15.86 12.03
CA VAL A 8 15.60 16.78 13.14
C VAL A 8 15.10 18.13 12.60
N PHE A 9 15.69 18.64 11.52
CA PHE A 9 15.23 19.84 10.84
C PHE A 9 13.76 19.72 10.44
N ALA A 10 13.41 18.66 9.71
CA ALA A 10 12.04 18.44 9.25
C ALA A 10 11.06 18.28 10.43
N ALA A 11 11.42 17.48 11.43
CA ALA A 11 10.60 17.22 12.61
C ALA A 11 10.35 18.49 13.44
N ARG A 12 11.39 19.29 13.68
CA ARG A 12 11.28 20.55 14.45
C ARG A 12 10.51 21.62 13.67
N ALA A 13 10.72 21.71 12.36
CA ALA A 13 9.99 22.62 11.49
C ALA A 13 8.48 22.32 11.52
N THR A 14 8.10 21.06 11.28
CA THR A 14 6.69 20.66 11.24
C THR A 14 6.00 20.69 12.61
N ALA A 15 6.73 20.79 13.72
CA ALA A 15 6.17 20.91 15.08
C ALA A 15 6.09 22.36 15.59
N SER A 16 6.42 23.36 14.76
CA SER A 16 6.46 24.78 15.15
C SER A 16 5.07 25.43 15.17
N PHE A 17 4.15 24.88 15.96
CA PHE A 17 2.75 25.31 15.99
C PHE A 17 2.60 26.71 16.60
N PRO A 18 2.07 27.70 15.88
CA PRO A 18 1.92 29.06 16.39
C PRO A 18 1.09 29.10 17.68
N GLY A 19 1.64 29.75 18.71
CA GLY A 19 1.01 29.85 20.04
C GLY A 19 1.41 28.74 21.02
N ALA A 20 1.90 27.60 20.54
CA ALA A 20 2.44 26.53 21.39
C ALA A 20 3.98 26.47 21.37
N PHE A 21 4.57 26.62 20.18
CA PHE A 21 6.01 26.56 19.98
C PHE A 21 6.51 27.74 19.15
N PRO A 22 7.73 28.24 19.39
CA PRO A 22 8.31 29.29 18.57
C PRO A 22 8.60 28.77 17.15
N PRO A 23 8.52 29.66 16.13
CA PRO A 23 8.95 29.33 14.78
C PRO A 23 10.36 28.76 14.75
N PHE A 24 10.59 27.79 13.88
CA PHE A 24 11.90 27.17 13.70
C PHE A 24 12.74 27.95 12.69
N THR A 25 14.05 28.01 12.92
CA THR A 25 15.02 28.61 11.98
C THR A 25 16.20 27.67 11.80
N VAL A 26 16.85 27.71 10.64
CA VAL A 26 18.07 26.91 10.39
C VAL A 26 19.13 27.18 11.46
N ARG A 27 19.28 28.46 11.84
CA ARG A 27 20.20 28.91 12.89
C ARG A 27 19.89 28.32 14.26
N GLU A 28 18.64 27.95 14.56
CA GLU A 28 18.29 27.25 15.80
C GLU A 28 18.97 25.88 15.84
N LEU A 29 18.85 25.11 14.76
CA LEU A 29 19.47 23.80 14.66
C LEU A 29 21.00 23.89 14.66
N ASP A 30 21.58 24.84 13.94
CA ASP A 30 23.03 25.06 13.94
C ASP A 30 23.57 25.33 15.36
N ARG A 31 22.85 26.13 16.15
CA ARG A 31 23.19 26.40 17.56
C ARG A 31 23.09 25.15 18.43
N VAL A 32 22.09 24.30 18.20
CA VAL A 32 21.95 23.01 18.91
C VAL A 32 23.08 22.06 18.56
N LEU A 33 23.39 21.90 17.27
CA LEU A 33 24.45 21.03 16.79
C LEU A 33 25.82 21.48 17.28
N LYS A 34 26.10 22.79 17.26
CA LYS A 34 27.33 23.37 17.82
C LYS A 34 27.48 23.08 19.32
N ARG A 35 26.42 23.25 20.12
CA ARG A 35 26.44 22.91 21.56
C ARG A 35 26.66 21.42 21.82
N LYS A 36 26.19 20.56 20.91
CA LYS A 36 26.40 19.11 20.99
C LYS A 36 27.70 18.63 20.34
N HIS A 37 28.55 19.56 19.87
CA HIS A 37 29.77 19.25 19.13
C HIS A 37 29.55 18.28 17.95
N ARG A 38 28.41 18.43 17.25
CA ARG A 38 28.03 17.59 16.11
C ARG A 38 28.20 18.37 14.80
N ASN A 39 28.98 17.81 13.88
CA ASN A 39 29.10 18.33 12.53
C ASN A 39 27.89 17.92 11.66
N TRP A 40 27.54 18.77 10.69
CA TRP A 40 26.52 18.47 9.66
C TRP A 40 27.11 18.73 8.26
N PRO A 41 27.88 17.78 7.70
CA PRO A 41 28.63 17.99 6.45
C PRO A 41 27.75 18.23 5.23
N THR A 42 26.53 17.69 5.22
CA THR A 42 25.58 17.79 4.10
C THR A 42 24.69 19.04 4.17
N ARG A 43 24.89 19.92 5.16
CA ARG A 43 24.03 21.07 5.46
C ARG A 43 23.68 21.90 4.23
N ASP A 44 24.68 22.38 3.51
CA ASP A 44 24.44 23.35 2.42
C ASP A 44 23.75 22.69 1.21
N ALA A 45 24.13 21.43 0.90
CA ALA A 45 23.46 20.63 -0.12
C ALA A 45 21.99 20.34 0.25
N PHE A 46 21.73 20.03 1.52
CA PHE A 46 20.38 19.81 2.04
C PHE A 46 19.54 21.09 1.95
N LEU A 47 20.07 22.24 2.38
CA LEU A 47 19.35 23.52 2.32
C LEU A 47 19.07 23.95 0.87
N ALA A 48 20.01 23.72 -0.05
CA ALA A 48 19.80 23.95 -1.48
C ALA A 48 18.66 23.10 -2.05
N HIS A 49 18.54 21.85 -1.59
CA HIS A 49 17.48 20.95 -2.01
C HIS A 49 16.12 21.27 -1.36
N ALA A 50 16.10 21.48 -0.04
CA ALA A 50 14.88 21.65 0.76
C ALA A 50 14.28 23.06 0.61
N LEU A 51 15.12 24.08 0.39
CA LEU A 51 14.73 25.48 0.31
C LEU A 51 15.31 26.16 -0.94
N PRO A 52 15.03 25.66 -2.16
CA PRO A 52 15.73 26.06 -3.38
C PRO A 52 15.65 27.55 -3.68
N ARG A 53 14.49 28.18 -3.39
CA ARG A 53 14.32 29.64 -3.54
C ARG A 53 15.18 30.44 -2.56
N HIS A 54 15.23 30.05 -1.29
CA HIS A 54 16.03 30.77 -0.28
C HIS A 54 17.52 30.54 -0.51
N ALA A 55 17.91 29.33 -0.93
CA ALA A 55 19.29 29.01 -1.27
C ALA A 55 19.78 29.81 -2.49
N ALA A 56 18.95 29.95 -3.54
CA ALA A 56 19.28 30.77 -4.71
C ALA A 56 19.51 32.26 -4.38
N HIS A 57 18.89 32.76 -3.29
CA HIS A 57 19.06 34.13 -2.81
C HIS A 57 20.10 34.27 -1.68
N GLY A 58 20.77 33.18 -1.28
CA GLY A 58 21.72 33.18 -0.17
C GLY A 58 21.09 33.42 1.22
N THR A 59 19.77 33.28 1.35
CA THR A 59 19.00 33.57 2.59
C THR A 59 18.45 32.31 3.25
N ALA A 60 18.94 31.12 2.88
CA ALA A 60 18.47 29.85 3.42
C ALA A 60 18.53 29.79 4.96
N GLU A 61 19.55 30.40 5.56
CA GLU A 61 19.73 30.39 7.03
C GLU A 61 18.67 31.18 7.79
N ASP A 62 18.08 32.17 7.12
CA ASP A 62 17.10 33.10 7.69
C ASP A 62 15.66 32.66 7.41
N ALA A 63 15.48 31.49 6.79
CA ALA A 63 14.18 30.90 6.56
C ALA A 63 13.48 30.62 7.91
N VAL A 64 12.32 31.23 8.08
CA VAL A 64 11.44 31.00 9.23
C VAL A 64 10.41 29.95 8.84
N LEU A 65 10.41 28.84 9.55
CA LEU A 65 9.54 27.70 9.31
C LEU A 65 8.52 27.58 10.44
N ILE A 66 7.27 27.44 10.05
CA ILE A 66 6.13 27.22 10.95
C ILE A 66 5.47 25.89 10.61
N ASP A 67 4.67 25.38 11.54
CA ASP A 67 3.95 24.12 11.38
C ASP A 67 3.09 24.09 10.11
N GLY A 68 3.13 22.97 9.39
CA GLY A 68 2.38 22.77 8.14
C GLY A 68 0.86 22.86 8.33
N SER A 69 0.36 22.65 9.54
CA SER A 69 -1.06 22.80 9.90
C SER A 69 -1.65 24.18 9.72
N VAL A 70 -0.79 25.21 9.65
CA VAL A 70 -1.19 26.60 9.38
C VAL A 70 -1.69 26.74 7.94
N LEU A 71 -1.16 25.94 7.01
CA LEU A 71 -1.53 25.94 5.59
C LEU A 71 -2.40 24.73 5.21
N ALA A 72 -2.18 23.58 5.84
CA ALA A 72 -2.94 22.34 5.63
C ALA A 72 -2.87 21.45 6.89
N ASN A 73 -3.91 21.50 7.73
CA ASN A 73 -4.00 20.78 9.02
C ASN A 73 -4.14 19.25 8.93
N ALA A 74 -3.95 18.69 7.73
CA ALA A 74 -4.24 17.31 7.41
C ALA A 74 -3.66 16.97 6.03
N PRO A 75 -2.39 16.55 5.91
CA PRO A 75 -1.79 16.20 4.62
C PRO A 75 -2.28 14.84 4.08
N PHE A 76 -3.54 14.48 4.32
CA PHE A 76 -4.14 13.21 3.92
C PHE A 76 -4.20 13.13 2.40
N ALA A 77 -4.55 14.23 1.71
CA ALA A 77 -4.55 14.30 0.25
C ALA A 77 -3.16 14.05 -0.35
N GLN A 78 -2.12 14.61 0.27
CA GLN A 78 -0.72 14.43 -0.14
C GLN A 78 -0.25 12.99 0.16
N ALA A 79 -0.63 12.42 1.31
CA ALA A 79 -0.34 11.03 1.65
C ALA A 79 -1.04 10.04 0.70
N ILE A 80 -2.32 10.25 0.39
CA ILE A 80 -3.10 9.46 -0.58
C ILE A 80 -2.53 9.63 -2.00
N GLY A 81 -2.16 10.85 -2.38
CA GLY A 81 -1.47 11.12 -3.64
C GLY A 81 -0.15 10.36 -3.77
N ALA A 82 0.59 10.21 -2.66
CA ALA A 82 1.81 9.41 -2.63
C ALA A 82 1.56 7.89 -2.73
N LEU A 83 0.41 7.39 -2.24
CA LEU A 83 0.03 5.97 -2.39
C LEU A 83 -0.14 5.59 -3.87
N ARG A 84 -0.80 6.45 -4.66
CA ARG A 84 -0.96 6.27 -6.11
C ARG A 84 0.37 6.15 -6.87
N ASN A 85 1.44 6.74 -6.35
CA ASN A 85 2.75 6.76 -6.98
C ASN A 85 3.71 5.66 -6.48
N ARG A 86 3.25 4.77 -5.59
CA ARG A 86 4.05 3.67 -5.03
C ARG A 86 3.37 2.32 -5.26
N PRO A 87 3.40 1.76 -6.49
CA PRO A 87 3.00 0.38 -6.72
C PRO A 87 3.84 -0.55 -5.83
N SER A 88 3.19 -1.54 -5.21
CA SER A 88 3.86 -2.41 -4.24
C SER A 88 4.54 -3.57 -4.94
N ARG A 89 5.87 -3.52 -4.89
CA ARG A 89 6.78 -4.48 -5.52
C ARG A 89 7.15 -5.64 -4.58
N ARG A 90 6.59 -5.65 -3.37
CA ARG A 90 6.77 -6.61 -2.26
C ARG A 90 5.42 -6.86 -1.62
N GLU A 91 5.30 -7.87 -0.75
CA GLU A 91 4.19 -7.92 0.20
C GLU A 91 4.15 -6.60 0.96
N VAL A 92 3.05 -5.87 0.83
CA VAL A 92 2.84 -4.65 1.61
C VAL A 92 1.45 -4.71 2.23
N ASP A 93 1.40 -4.31 3.49
CA ASP A 93 0.15 -4.01 4.16
C ASP A 93 0.05 -2.49 4.29
N ARG A 94 -0.78 -1.86 3.45
CA ARG A 94 -0.93 -0.40 3.45
C ARG A 94 -1.98 0.02 4.46
N ARG A 95 -1.55 0.85 5.39
CA ARG A 95 -2.38 1.41 6.45
C ARG A 95 -2.33 2.91 6.44
N PHE A 96 -3.50 3.50 6.57
CA PHE A 96 -3.65 4.88 6.96
C PHE A 96 -3.78 4.92 8.48
N VAL A 97 -2.72 5.34 9.17
CA VAL A 97 -2.71 5.45 10.63
C VAL A 97 -2.93 6.91 11.01
N TYR A 98 -3.93 7.18 11.86
CA TYR A 98 -4.18 8.51 12.40
C TYR A 98 -4.27 8.51 13.91
N ILE A 99 -3.94 9.66 14.51
CA ILE A 99 -3.99 9.88 15.95
C ILE A 99 -5.29 10.62 16.26
N ASP A 100 -6.11 10.06 17.14
CA ASP A 100 -7.35 10.65 17.64
C ASP A 100 -7.22 10.89 19.15
N PRO A 101 -6.89 12.12 19.57
CA PRO A 101 -6.71 12.46 20.98
C PRO A 101 -8.05 12.70 21.72
N LYS A 102 -9.21 12.62 21.04
CA LYS A 102 -10.53 12.94 21.65
C LYS A 102 -11.70 12.12 21.10
N PRO A 103 -11.93 10.90 21.57
CA PRO A 103 -13.19 10.24 21.32
C PRO A 103 -14.21 10.59 22.41
N GLY A 104 -15.30 11.26 22.02
CA GLY A 104 -16.51 11.34 22.85
C GLY A 104 -16.90 12.72 23.38
N HIS A 105 -16.10 13.76 23.20
CA HIS A 105 -16.58 15.13 23.46
C HIS A 105 -17.41 15.62 22.26
N ARG A 106 -18.72 15.37 22.31
CA ARG A 106 -19.69 16.11 21.50
C ARG A 106 -19.46 17.60 21.77
N SER A 107 -18.77 18.29 20.87
CA SER A 107 -18.82 19.74 20.82
C SER A 107 -20.27 20.17 20.64
N ILE A 108 -20.57 21.34 21.18
CA ILE A 108 -21.91 21.82 21.49
C ILE A 108 -22.77 21.90 20.22
N ARG A 109 -23.81 21.06 20.13
CA ARG A 109 -24.87 21.17 19.12
C ARG A 109 -25.57 22.53 19.27
N LEU A 110 -25.24 23.49 18.41
CA LEU A 110 -26.11 24.62 18.13
C LEU A 110 -27.15 24.18 17.08
N ASN A 111 -28.17 23.43 17.53
CA ASN A 111 -29.34 23.21 16.70
C ASN A 111 -30.16 24.51 16.68
N LYS A 112 -30.19 25.18 15.52
CA LYS A 112 -31.33 26.00 15.15
C LYS A 112 -32.49 25.05 14.84
N GLU A 113 -33.51 25.15 15.68
CA GLU A 113 -34.88 24.65 15.51
C GLU A 113 -35.06 23.13 15.56
N GLY A 114 -35.90 22.73 16.53
CA GLY A 114 -36.04 21.38 17.02
C GLY A 114 -36.58 20.38 16.00
N GLN A 115 -35.83 19.29 15.83
CA GLN A 115 -36.32 17.94 15.57
C GLN A 115 -35.29 16.96 16.18
N GLN A 116 -35.73 16.23 17.21
CA GLN A 116 -35.03 15.05 17.73
C GLN A 116 -35.31 13.89 16.77
N GLU A 117 -34.29 13.43 16.05
CA GLU A 117 -34.33 12.08 15.49
C GLU A 117 -33.70 11.13 16.51
N ASP A 118 -34.54 10.29 17.12
CA ASP A 118 -34.10 9.15 17.91
C ASP A 118 -33.43 8.11 16.99
N ALA A 119 -32.29 7.57 17.41
CA ALA A 119 -31.61 6.49 16.71
C ALA A 119 -32.48 5.22 16.71
N PRO A 120 -32.60 4.48 15.59
CA PRO A 120 -33.42 3.28 15.55
C PRO A 120 -32.75 2.13 16.33
N THR A 121 -33.40 1.66 17.39
CA THR A 121 -33.08 0.42 18.10
C THR A 121 -33.85 -0.76 17.52
N GLY A 122 -33.15 -1.79 17.03
CA GLY A 122 -33.72 -3.07 16.60
C GLY A 122 -32.71 -4.00 15.92
N GLU A 123 -32.94 -5.32 16.01
CA GLU A 123 -32.04 -6.41 15.56
C GLU A 123 -31.75 -6.47 14.05
N ASN A 124 -32.37 -5.60 13.24
CA ASN A 124 -32.16 -5.50 11.79
C ASN A 124 -31.80 -4.08 11.32
N ALA A 125 -31.21 -3.25 12.19
CA ALA A 125 -30.66 -1.96 11.74
C ALA A 125 -29.42 -2.22 10.84
N PRO A 126 -29.37 -1.71 9.59
CA PRO A 126 -28.17 -1.82 8.78
C PRO A 126 -27.02 -1.14 9.52
N LEU A 127 -25.95 -1.90 9.79
CA LEU A 127 -24.71 -1.40 10.38
C LEU A 127 -24.30 -0.11 9.65
N PRO A 128 -24.27 1.05 10.34
CA PRO A 128 -23.71 2.25 9.75
C PRO A 128 -22.27 1.93 9.32
N GLY A 129 -21.89 2.28 8.09
CA GLY A 129 -20.50 2.08 7.66
C GLY A 129 -19.53 2.71 8.67
N PHE A 130 -18.40 2.06 8.94
CA PHE A 130 -17.40 2.46 9.94
C PHE A 130 -17.13 3.97 9.97
N PHE A 131 -16.99 4.59 8.78
CA PHE A 131 -16.78 6.03 8.65
C PHE A 131 -17.99 6.87 9.04
N ARG A 132 -19.23 6.40 8.82
CA ARG A 132 -20.47 7.06 9.26
C ARG A 132 -20.60 7.13 10.78
N THR A 133 -20.08 6.13 11.48
CA THR A 133 -20.00 6.13 12.95
C THR A 133 -18.93 7.11 13.45
N ILE A 134 -17.79 7.22 12.75
CA ILE A 134 -16.76 8.25 13.01
C ILE A 134 -17.32 9.66 12.72
N PHE A 135 -18.09 9.84 11.65
CA PHE A 135 -18.69 11.12 11.25
C PHE A 135 -19.68 11.69 12.28
N GLY A 136 -20.38 10.83 13.02
CA GLY A 136 -21.28 11.23 14.10
C GLY A 136 -20.57 11.79 15.34
N ALA A 137 -19.25 11.55 15.48
CA ALA A 137 -18.44 11.98 16.61
C ALA A 137 -17.64 13.27 16.34
N LEU A 138 -17.39 13.63 15.06
CA LEU A 138 -16.49 14.72 14.64
C LEU A 138 -17.18 16.01 14.13
N SER A 139 -18.51 16.10 14.24
CA SER A 139 -19.22 17.30 13.76
C SER A 139 -19.09 18.43 14.79
N ASP A 140 -18.26 19.45 14.52
CA ASP A 140 -18.58 20.89 14.75
C ASP A 140 -17.44 21.91 14.51
N ILE A 141 -16.26 21.55 13.94
CA ILE A 141 -15.17 22.53 13.70
C ILE A 141 -14.80 22.67 12.21
N PRO A 142 -14.67 23.90 11.65
CA PRO A 142 -14.28 24.14 10.24
C PRO A 142 -12.92 23.55 9.82
N ARG A 143 -12.09 23.13 10.78
CA ARG A 143 -10.71 22.65 10.58
C ARG A 143 -10.62 21.18 10.18
N GLU A 144 -11.74 20.44 10.15
CA GLU A 144 -11.76 18.98 9.90
C GLU A 144 -12.42 18.57 8.57
N GLN A 145 -13.01 19.51 7.83
CA GLN A 145 -13.59 19.27 6.50
C GLN A 145 -12.60 18.60 5.51
N PRO A 146 -11.31 18.97 5.46
CA PRO A 146 -10.36 18.29 4.58
C PRO A 146 -10.10 16.83 4.95
N ILE A 147 -10.21 16.45 6.23
CA ILE A 147 -10.04 15.06 6.68
C ILE A 147 -11.23 14.23 6.19
N ARG A 148 -12.44 14.77 6.33
CA ARG A 148 -13.68 14.16 5.83
C ARG A 148 -13.62 13.89 4.33
N ASP A 149 -13.24 14.87 3.53
CA ASP A 149 -13.17 14.71 2.07
C ASP A 149 -12.13 13.65 1.67
N ASN A 150 -11.01 13.55 2.40
CA ASN A 150 -9.97 12.54 2.16
C ASN A 150 -10.38 11.13 2.61
N LEU A 151 -11.09 10.99 3.73
CA LEU A 151 -11.65 9.71 4.17
C LEU A 151 -12.78 9.24 3.24
N ASP A 152 -13.58 10.16 2.70
CA ASP A 152 -14.59 9.86 1.68
C ASP A 152 -13.94 9.34 0.38
N LEU A 153 -12.76 9.84 0.00
CA LEU A 153 -11.98 9.28 -1.11
C LEU A 153 -11.53 7.83 -0.83
N ILE A 154 -11.05 7.55 0.39
CA ILE A 154 -10.66 6.20 0.80
C ILE A 154 -11.88 5.27 0.85
N ASP A 155 -13.02 5.71 1.36
CA ASP A 155 -14.23 4.88 1.41
C ASP A 155 -14.80 4.62 0.02
N ARG A 156 -14.81 5.61 -0.89
CA ARG A 156 -15.20 5.39 -2.30
C ARG A 156 -14.28 4.37 -2.97
N HIS A 157 -12.97 4.49 -2.76
CA HIS A 157 -11.99 3.53 -3.28
C HIS A 157 -12.20 2.13 -2.69
N SER A 158 -12.37 2.03 -1.37
CA SER A 158 -12.65 0.76 -0.67
C SER A 158 -13.99 0.15 -1.09
N ALA A 159 -15.02 0.96 -1.33
CA ALA A 159 -16.32 0.51 -1.81
C ALA A 159 -16.23 -0.04 -3.25
N ARG A 160 -15.39 0.57 -4.10
CA ARG A 160 -15.06 0.03 -5.44
C ARG A 160 -14.39 -1.34 -5.32
N ILE A 161 -13.38 -1.48 -4.44
CA ILE A 161 -12.71 -2.77 -4.19
C ILE A 161 -13.71 -3.82 -3.68
N ARG A 162 -14.57 -3.49 -2.70
CA ARG A 162 -15.61 -4.39 -2.18
C ARG A 162 -16.61 -4.82 -3.26
N ARG A 163 -17.01 -3.91 -4.16
CA ARG A 163 -17.88 -4.23 -5.30
C ARG A 163 -17.19 -5.21 -6.24
N MET A 164 -15.92 -4.99 -6.53
CA MET A 164 -15.14 -5.87 -7.40
C MET A 164 -14.95 -7.27 -6.80
N ARG A 165 -14.73 -7.37 -5.47
CA ARG A 165 -14.74 -8.66 -4.75
C ARG A 165 -16.05 -9.42 -4.92
N ARG A 166 -17.20 -8.75 -4.77
CA ARG A 166 -18.51 -9.39 -5.01
C ARG A 166 -18.66 -9.94 -6.43
N ILE A 167 -18.14 -9.22 -7.44
CA ILE A 167 -18.12 -9.71 -8.82
C ILE A 167 -17.23 -10.95 -8.95
N PHE A 168 -16.03 -10.93 -8.36
CA PHE A 168 -15.14 -12.10 -8.36
C PHE A 168 -15.79 -13.33 -7.70
N ASP A 169 -16.40 -13.15 -6.54
CA ASP A 169 -17.04 -14.23 -5.81
C ASP A 169 -18.22 -14.84 -6.59
N ALA A 170 -18.98 -14.00 -7.30
CA ALA A 170 -20.09 -14.43 -8.15
C ALA A 170 -19.64 -15.17 -9.42
N LEU A 171 -18.52 -14.75 -10.04
CA LEU A 171 -17.99 -15.38 -11.26
C LEU A 171 -17.23 -16.68 -10.98
N ARG A 172 -16.65 -16.83 -9.78
CA ARG A 172 -15.75 -17.93 -9.42
C ARG A 172 -16.32 -19.32 -9.71
N PRO A 173 -17.57 -19.70 -9.34
CA PRO A 173 -18.09 -21.04 -9.62
C PRO A 173 -18.13 -21.37 -11.11
N GLY A 174 -18.49 -20.40 -11.96
CA GLY A 174 -18.51 -20.57 -13.41
C GLY A 174 -17.12 -20.71 -14.01
N ILE A 175 -16.15 -19.91 -13.53
CA ILE A 175 -14.75 -20.00 -13.94
C ILE A 175 -14.16 -21.36 -13.54
N GLU A 176 -14.39 -21.81 -12.31
CA GLU A 176 -13.91 -23.11 -11.84
C GLU A 176 -14.50 -24.26 -12.65
N ALA A 177 -15.79 -24.17 -13.03
CA ALA A 177 -16.43 -25.15 -13.91
C ALA A 177 -15.80 -25.18 -15.32
N GLU A 178 -15.51 -24.01 -15.91
CA GLU A 178 -14.82 -23.90 -17.20
C GLU A 178 -13.40 -24.47 -17.15
N VAL A 179 -12.63 -24.14 -16.10
CA VAL A 179 -11.28 -24.68 -15.89
C VAL A 179 -11.31 -26.20 -15.73
N GLN A 180 -12.24 -26.72 -14.92
CA GLN A 180 -12.42 -28.16 -14.72
C GLN A 180 -12.87 -28.87 -15.99
N GLY A 181 -13.74 -28.25 -16.80
CA GLY A 181 -14.18 -28.77 -18.09
C GLY A 181 -13.04 -28.80 -19.12
N ALA A 182 -12.25 -27.73 -19.19
CA ALA A 182 -11.18 -27.58 -20.17
C ALA A 182 -9.96 -28.46 -19.85
N ILE A 183 -9.59 -28.55 -18.58
CA ILE A 183 -8.44 -29.36 -18.13
C ILE A 183 -8.88 -30.80 -17.84
N GLY A 184 -10.19 -31.01 -17.71
CA GLY A 184 -10.88 -32.29 -17.74
C GLY A 184 -10.97 -32.95 -16.36
N LYS A 185 -11.97 -33.84 -16.21
CA LYS A 185 -12.22 -34.83 -15.13
C LYS A 185 -11.05 -35.79 -14.85
N MET A 186 -9.85 -35.44 -15.29
CA MET A 186 -8.62 -36.20 -15.21
C MET A 186 -8.03 -36.02 -13.82
N LEU A 187 -7.77 -37.15 -13.15
CA LEU A 187 -7.16 -37.37 -11.84
C LEU A 187 -5.73 -36.77 -11.67
N PHE A 188 -5.39 -35.67 -12.37
CA PHE A 188 -4.03 -35.19 -12.60
C PHE A 188 -3.72 -33.78 -12.09
N LEU A 189 -4.69 -33.04 -11.52
CA LEU A 189 -4.40 -31.81 -10.75
C LEU A 189 -3.60 -32.10 -9.46
N ASP A 190 -3.32 -33.36 -9.16
CA ASP A 190 -2.61 -33.77 -7.96
C ASP A 190 -1.08 -33.67 -8.12
N ARG A 191 -0.51 -33.55 -9.33
CA ARG A 191 0.95 -33.51 -9.54
C ARG A 191 1.36 -32.43 -10.55
N PRO A 192 1.49 -31.17 -10.11
CA PRO A 192 2.01 -30.10 -10.94
C PRO A 192 3.51 -30.33 -11.21
N THR A 193 3.90 -30.17 -12.47
CA THR A 193 5.30 -30.05 -12.88
C THR A 193 5.42 -28.79 -13.73
N PRO A 194 6.61 -28.18 -13.90
CA PRO A 194 6.75 -26.95 -14.67
C PRO A 194 6.19 -27.09 -16.11
N ALA A 195 6.50 -28.21 -16.77
CA ALA A 195 5.97 -28.52 -18.10
C ALA A 195 4.43 -28.63 -18.13
N ARG A 196 3.83 -29.24 -17.09
CA ARG A 196 2.36 -29.33 -16.98
C ARG A 196 1.73 -27.97 -16.71
N LEU A 197 2.31 -27.15 -15.84
CA LEU A 197 1.82 -25.80 -15.55
C LEU A 197 1.83 -24.93 -16.81
N SER A 198 2.92 -24.95 -17.57
CA SER A 198 3.02 -24.24 -18.84
C SER A 198 1.94 -24.69 -19.84
N ALA A 199 1.77 -26.00 -20.02
CA ALA A 199 0.75 -26.56 -20.92
C ALA A 199 -0.69 -26.24 -20.48
N TRP A 200 -1.00 -26.39 -19.20
CA TRP A 200 -2.32 -26.08 -18.64
C TRP A 200 -2.64 -24.59 -18.74
N ARG A 201 -1.65 -23.73 -18.46
CA ARG A 201 -1.78 -22.27 -18.59
C ARG A 201 -2.07 -21.86 -20.02
N ALA A 202 -1.37 -22.43 -21.00
CA ALA A 202 -1.64 -22.17 -22.42
C ALA A 202 -3.07 -22.59 -22.81
N LYS A 203 -3.51 -23.77 -22.36
CA LYS A 203 -4.87 -24.28 -22.61
C LYS A 203 -5.95 -23.41 -21.95
N ALA A 204 -5.73 -23.00 -20.70
CA ALA A 204 -6.64 -22.15 -19.96
C ALA A 204 -6.79 -20.77 -20.61
N GLN A 205 -5.68 -20.16 -21.06
CA GLN A 205 -5.72 -18.89 -21.79
C GLN A 205 -6.53 -19.00 -23.08
N GLN A 206 -6.30 -20.06 -23.87
CA GLN A 206 -7.04 -20.28 -25.11
C GLN A 206 -8.53 -20.49 -24.83
N ARG A 207 -8.87 -21.27 -23.80
CA ARG A 207 -10.28 -21.48 -23.41
C ARG A 207 -10.94 -20.18 -22.97
N ALA A 208 -10.26 -19.38 -22.16
CA ALA A 208 -10.78 -18.09 -21.68
C ALA A 208 -11.05 -17.13 -22.83
N ALA A 209 -10.14 -17.07 -23.82
CA ALA A 209 -10.34 -16.29 -25.03
C ALA A 209 -11.58 -16.75 -25.82
N SER A 210 -11.71 -18.06 -26.07
CA SER A 210 -12.88 -18.60 -26.77
C SER A 210 -14.19 -18.40 -26.00
N ALA A 211 -14.18 -18.54 -24.67
CA ALA A 211 -15.36 -18.38 -23.82
C ALA A 211 -15.83 -16.93 -23.74
N ALA A 212 -14.92 -15.96 -23.83
CA ALA A 212 -15.25 -14.54 -23.87
C ALA A 212 -15.90 -14.12 -25.21
N GLY A 213 -15.70 -14.89 -26.28
CA GLY A 213 -16.29 -14.65 -27.60
C GLY A 213 -16.05 -13.21 -28.08
N PHE A 214 -17.11 -12.54 -28.52
CA PHE A 214 -17.06 -11.18 -29.07
C PHE A 214 -16.46 -10.12 -28.12
N ALA A 215 -16.41 -10.38 -26.80
CA ALA A 215 -15.82 -9.46 -25.84
C ALA A 215 -14.27 -9.56 -25.77
N TYR A 216 -13.68 -10.63 -26.32
CA TYR A 216 -12.24 -10.86 -26.25
C TYR A 216 -11.41 -9.79 -26.98
N PRO A 217 -11.75 -9.34 -28.20
CA PRO A 217 -11.01 -8.26 -28.86
C PRO A 217 -10.96 -6.97 -28.05
N ALA A 218 -12.07 -6.58 -27.41
CA ALA A 218 -12.12 -5.39 -26.56
C ALA A 218 -11.17 -5.50 -25.34
N TYR A 219 -11.16 -6.67 -24.69
CA TYR A 219 -10.18 -6.98 -23.64
C TYR A 219 -8.74 -6.93 -24.17
N GLY A 220 -8.48 -7.54 -25.33
CA GLY A 220 -7.18 -7.54 -25.98
C GLY A 220 -6.67 -6.13 -26.26
N HIS A 221 -7.53 -5.23 -26.77
CA HIS A 221 -7.16 -3.85 -27.08
C HIS A 221 -6.88 -3.05 -25.81
N LEU A 222 -7.68 -3.23 -24.77
CA LEU A 222 -7.44 -2.61 -23.46
C LEU A 222 -6.08 -3.04 -22.90
N LYS A 223 -5.80 -4.34 -22.96
CA LYS A 223 -4.54 -4.93 -22.50
C LYS A 223 -3.34 -4.44 -23.31
N LEU A 224 -3.45 -4.43 -24.63
CA LEU A 224 -2.42 -3.90 -25.52
C LEU A 224 -2.13 -2.44 -25.21
N SER A 225 -3.16 -1.60 -25.11
CA SER A 225 -3.03 -0.19 -24.77
C SER A 225 -2.29 0.01 -23.44
N GLY A 226 -2.68 -0.72 -22.40
CA GLY A 226 -2.00 -0.65 -21.10
C GLY A 226 -0.51 -1.03 -21.16
N ILE A 227 -0.15 -2.04 -21.95
CA ILE A 227 1.25 -2.44 -22.16
C ILE A 227 2.02 -1.36 -22.92
N VAL A 228 1.44 -0.85 -24.01
CA VAL A 228 2.08 0.18 -24.85
C VAL A 228 2.31 1.47 -24.06
N GLU A 229 1.31 1.97 -23.34
CA GLU A 229 1.47 3.19 -22.53
C GLU A 229 2.51 3.01 -21.41
N SER A 230 2.60 1.82 -20.82
CA SER A 230 3.65 1.49 -19.84
C SER A 230 5.05 1.49 -20.47
N LEU A 231 5.19 0.95 -21.69
CA LEU A 231 6.44 0.97 -22.44
C LEU A 231 6.84 2.39 -22.87
N CYS A 232 5.89 3.21 -23.31
CA CYS A 232 6.09 4.62 -23.61
C CYS A 232 6.64 5.36 -22.39
N ALA A 233 6.00 5.20 -21.22
CA ALA A 233 6.43 5.84 -19.98
C ALA A 233 7.81 5.37 -19.52
N LEU A 234 8.13 4.08 -19.67
CA LEU A 234 9.44 3.52 -19.35
C LEU A 234 10.53 4.07 -20.26
N LEU A 235 10.36 3.94 -21.58
CA LEU A 235 11.36 4.35 -22.57
C LEU A 235 11.59 5.87 -22.54
N PHE A 236 10.52 6.66 -22.35
CA PHE A 236 10.65 8.10 -22.18
C PHE A 236 11.44 8.47 -20.91
N ARG A 237 11.24 7.74 -19.80
CA ARG A 237 12.03 7.96 -18.58
C ARG A 237 13.50 7.59 -18.78
N LEU A 238 13.77 6.46 -19.44
CA LEU A 238 15.13 5.97 -19.67
C LEU A 238 15.92 6.80 -20.69
N SER A 239 15.25 7.53 -21.57
CA SER A 239 15.94 8.41 -22.51
C SER A 239 16.57 9.65 -21.83
N GLY A 240 16.02 10.05 -20.68
CA GLY A 240 16.39 11.29 -19.98
C GLY A 240 15.75 12.55 -20.58
N GLU A 241 14.76 12.38 -21.46
CA GLU A 241 13.98 13.48 -22.03
C GLU A 241 12.87 13.95 -21.09
N ASP A 242 12.59 15.25 -21.06
CA ASP A 242 11.51 15.83 -20.24
C ASP A 242 10.46 16.62 -21.06
N SER A 243 10.69 16.80 -22.37
CA SER A 243 9.80 17.59 -23.23
C SER A 243 8.46 16.91 -23.49
N ALA A 244 7.35 17.64 -23.28
CA ALA A 244 6.00 17.16 -23.58
C ALA A 244 5.79 16.83 -25.06
N MET A 245 6.44 17.58 -25.97
CA MET A 245 6.41 17.30 -27.39
C MET A 245 7.13 15.99 -27.72
N MET A 246 8.28 15.74 -27.09
CA MET A 246 9.01 14.48 -27.25
C MET A 246 8.23 13.30 -26.69
N ARG A 247 7.51 13.47 -25.57
CA ARG A 247 6.65 12.43 -25.01
C ARG A 247 5.61 11.94 -26.01
N GLU A 248 4.97 12.87 -26.72
CA GLU A 248 4.00 12.53 -27.76
C GLU A 248 4.67 11.85 -28.97
N ALA A 249 5.85 12.32 -29.39
CA ALA A 249 6.62 11.68 -30.47
C ALA A 249 6.98 10.21 -30.14
N TYR A 250 7.40 9.93 -28.90
CA TYR A 250 7.66 8.57 -28.41
C TYR A 250 6.41 7.70 -28.51
N ARG A 251 5.29 8.23 -28.03
CA ARG A 251 4.00 7.53 -28.05
C ARG A 251 3.58 7.19 -29.47
N GLN A 252 3.71 8.13 -30.41
CA GLN A 252 3.38 7.91 -31.83
C GLN A 252 4.29 6.88 -32.49
N ALA A 253 5.59 6.94 -32.25
CA ALA A 253 6.56 6.00 -32.83
C ALA A 253 6.30 4.55 -32.35
N ILE A 254 6.08 4.36 -31.05
CA ILE A 254 5.79 3.04 -30.48
C ILE A 254 4.45 2.50 -31.02
N TRP A 255 3.40 3.32 -31.08
CA TRP A 255 2.12 2.89 -31.67
C TRP A 255 2.19 2.64 -33.19
N ALA A 256 3.09 3.32 -33.91
CA ALA A 256 3.33 3.03 -35.33
C ALA A 256 3.97 1.64 -35.49
N GLU A 257 4.97 1.31 -34.67
CA GLU A 257 5.62 -0.01 -34.69
C GLU A 257 4.66 -1.14 -34.28
N VAL A 258 3.82 -0.92 -33.26
CA VAL A 258 2.79 -1.90 -32.85
C VAL A 258 1.83 -2.24 -33.99
N ARG A 259 1.45 -1.23 -34.80
CA ARG A 259 0.60 -1.42 -35.99
C ARG A 259 1.36 -2.11 -37.12
N GLN A 260 2.61 -1.71 -37.36
CA GLN A 260 3.46 -2.27 -38.41
C GLN A 260 3.76 -3.76 -38.18
N SER A 261 4.02 -4.15 -36.93
CA SER A 261 4.21 -5.55 -36.53
C SER A 261 2.92 -6.37 -36.48
N GLY A 262 1.75 -5.72 -36.61
CA GLY A 262 0.44 -6.37 -36.52
C GLY A 262 0.06 -6.81 -35.10
N ALA A 263 0.72 -6.30 -34.07
CA ALA A 263 0.43 -6.63 -32.68
C ALA A 263 -0.94 -6.11 -32.20
N ASP A 264 -1.56 -5.19 -32.94
CA ASP A 264 -2.91 -4.68 -32.72
C ASP A 264 -4.02 -5.48 -33.43
N GLN A 265 -3.67 -6.48 -34.26
CA GLN A 265 -4.61 -7.28 -35.04
C GLN A 265 -5.26 -8.40 -34.18
N LEU A 266 -6.05 -7.98 -33.19
CA LEU A 266 -6.72 -8.85 -32.22
C LEU A 266 -8.01 -9.45 -32.82
N SER A 267 -7.87 -10.57 -33.53
CA SER A 267 -9.00 -11.33 -34.08
C SER A 267 -9.27 -12.61 -33.28
N ASP A 268 -10.52 -13.10 -33.33
CA ASP A 268 -10.99 -14.31 -32.62
C ASP A 268 -10.22 -15.59 -33.01
N ASN A 269 -9.54 -15.60 -34.17
CA ASN A 269 -8.88 -16.79 -34.74
C ASN A 269 -7.35 -16.75 -34.68
N GLY A 270 -6.76 -15.83 -33.92
CA GLY A 270 -5.31 -15.76 -33.74
C GLY A 270 -4.77 -16.99 -32.98
N GLY A 271 -4.09 -17.89 -33.68
CA GLY A 271 -3.39 -19.03 -33.07
C GLY A 271 -2.26 -18.59 -32.11
N SER A 272 -1.67 -19.55 -31.39
CA SER A 272 -0.63 -19.31 -30.38
C SER A 272 0.67 -18.68 -30.90
N GLY A 273 0.82 -18.49 -32.22
CA GLY A 273 1.93 -17.83 -32.88
C GLY A 273 1.58 -16.50 -33.55
N SER A 274 0.39 -15.93 -33.29
CA SER A 274 0.00 -14.63 -33.86
C SER A 274 0.85 -13.48 -33.31
N ALA A 275 0.97 -12.39 -34.08
CA ALA A 275 1.72 -11.21 -33.66
C ALA A 275 1.26 -10.62 -32.31
N PRO A 276 -0.04 -10.50 -32.00
CA PRO A 276 -0.49 -10.06 -30.68
C PRO A 276 -0.03 -10.99 -29.55
N VAL A 277 -0.10 -12.32 -29.76
CA VAL A 277 0.35 -13.30 -28.76
C VAL A 277 1.85 -13.22 -28.53
N ALA A 278 2.64 -13.06 -29.59
CA ALA A 278 4.09 -12.87 -29.50
C ALA A 278 4.42 -11.58 -28.72
N PHE A 279 3.73 -10.48 -29.03
CA PHE A 279 3.88 -9.20 -28.32
C PHE A 279 3.55 -9.33 -26.83
N PHE A 280 2.43 -9.96 -26.47
CA PHE A 280 2.09 -10.19 -25.06
C PHE A 280 3.10 -11.09 -24.34
N ARG A 281 3.60 -12.14 -25.00
CA ARG A 281 4.65 -12.98 -24.40
C ARG A 281 5.91 -12.18 -24.08
N ALA A 282 6.30 -11.26 -24.95
CA ALA A 282 7.51 -10.44 -24.80
C ALA A 282 7.34 -9.28 -23.81
N HIS A 283 6.15 -8.68 -23.71
CA HIS A 283 5.98 -7.37 -23.06
C HIS A 283 4.98 -7.31 -21.90
N ASP A 284 4.09 -8.29 -21.77
CA ASP A 284 2.98 -8.24 -20.81
C ASP A 284 3.40 -8.60 -19.37
N LEU A 285 4.18 -7.72 -18.78
CA LEU A 285 4.65 -7.83 -17.41
C LEU A 285 3.49 -7.74 -16.40
N SER A 286 2.58 -6.79 -16.62
CA SER A 286 1.48 -6.50 -15.69
C SER A 286 0.52 -7.68 -15.53
N PHE A 287 0.22 -8.44 -16.58
CA PHE A 287 -0.61 -9.65 -16.44
C PHE A 287 0.02 -10.70 -15.53
N ARG A 288 1.34 -10.89 -15.62
CA ARG A 288 2.08 -11.86 -14.79
C ARG A 288 2.03 -11.46 -13.32
N ILE A 289 2.25 -10.17 -13.05
CA ILE A 289 2.14 -9.58 -11.71
C ILE A 289 0.71 -9.70 -11.17
N ARG A 290 -0.32 -9.30 -11.95
CA ARG A 290 -1.72 -9.42 -11.53
C ARG A 290 -2.12 -10.86 -11.21
N ARG A 291 -1.65 -11.84 -12.01
CA ARG A 291 -1.91 -13.27 -11.74
C ARG A 291 -1.34 -13.72 -10.40
N LEU A 292 -0.09 -13.36 -10.12
CA LEU A 292 0.58 -13.77 -8.88
C LEU A 292 -0.03 -13.06 -7.67
N ARG A 293 -0.39 -11.78 -7.78
CA ARG A 293 -1.12 -11.07 -6.71
C ARG A 293 -2.52 -11.66 -6.48
N PHE A 294 -3.22 -12.06 -7.55
CA PHE A 294 -4.49 -12.77 -7.44
C PHE A 294 -4.32 -14.09 -6.68
N LEU A 295 -3.26 -14.84 -6.97
CA LEU A 295 -2.92 -16.07 -6.24
C LEU A 295 -2.55 -15.81 -4.78
N ALA A 296 -1.72 -14.81 -4.49
CA ALA A 296 -1.36 -14.45 -3.12
C ALA A 296 -2.61 -14.10 -2.29
N ARG A 297 -3.55 -13.32 -2.86
CA ARG A 297 -4.83 -13.09 -2.20
C ARG A 297 -5.60 -14.37 -1.99
N ARG A 298 -5.66 -15.26 -2.99
CA ARG A 298 -6.38 -16.52 -2.84
C ARG A 298 -5.80 -17.37 -1.72
N LEU A 299 -4.47 -17.41 -1.60
CA LEU A 299 -3.78 -18.10 -0.51
C LEU A 299 -4.22 -17.54 0.85
N ALA A 300 -4.13 -16.21 1.00
CA ALA A 300 -4.48 -15.49 2.22
C ALA A 300 -5.96 -15.65 2.61
N GLU A 301 -6.88 -15.63 1.63
CA GLU A 301 -8.34 -15.72 1.87
C GLU A 301 -8.86 -17.16 2.02
N THR A 302 -8.02 -18.18 1.86
CA THR A 302 -8.43 -19.58 2.06
C THR A 302 -7.49 -20.35 2.96
N LEU A 303 -6.24 -20.58 2.54
CA LEU A 303 -5.39 -21.54 3.21
C LEU A 303 -4.76 -20.96 4.48
N GLU A 304 -4.35 -19.69 4.46
CA GLU A 304 -3.78 -19.05 5.65
C GLU A 304 -4.79 -18.84 6.78
N LEU A 305 -6.09 -18.68 6.46
CA LEU A 305 -7.14 -18.53 7.46
C LEU A 305 -7.51 -19.85 8.14
N GLU A 306 -7.42 -20.95 7.40
CA GLU A 306 -7.78 -22.29 7.87
C GLU A 306 -6.59 -23.03 8.51
N ALA A 307 -5.36 -22.60 8.21
CA ALA A 307 -4.14 -23.23 8.69
C ALA A 307 -3.84 -22.94 10.15
N GLU A 308 -3.18 -23.90 10.80
CA GLU A 308 -2.52 -23.66 12.08
C GLU A 308 -1.35 -22.68 11.91
N ALA A 309 -0.95 -22.05 13.01
CA ALA A 309 0.20 -21.17 12.99
C ALA A 309 1.46 -21.93 12.53
N ASP A 310 2.25 -21.30 11.67
CA ASP A 310 3.47 -21.85 11.07
C ASP A 310 3.29 -23.15 10.25
N ASP A 311 2.12 -23.36 9.63
CA ASP A 311 1.93 -24.50 8.70
C ASP A 311 3.00 -24.47 7.59
N PRO A 312 3.89 -25.48 7.53
CA PRO A 312 5.05 -25.46 6.63
C PRO A 312 4.66 -25.56 5.16
N ALA A 313 3.51 -26.16 4.84
CA ALA A 313 3.04 -26.28 3.46
C ALA A 313 2.46 -24.96 2.95
N VAL A 314 1.73 -24.23 3.81
CA VAL A 314 1.21 -22.90 3.49
C VAL A 314 2.35 -21.89 3.36
N LEU A 315 3.31 -21.91 4.29
CA LEU A 315 4.52 -21.07 4.21
C LEU A 315 5.33 -21.34 2.93
N ALA A 316 5.55 -22.61 2.57
CA ALA A 316 6.25 -22.95 1.32
C ALA A 316 5.52 -22.44 0.06
N MET A 317 4.17 -22.45 0.07
CA MET A 317 3.39 -21.87 -1.04
C MET A 317 3.48 -20.34 -1.06
N HIS A 318 3.44 -19.68 0.11
CA HIS A 318 3.63 -18.23 0.25
C HIS A 318 4.99 -17.83 -0.31
N ASP A 319 6.07 -18.46 0.16
CA ASP A 319 7.44 -18.20 -0.29
C ASP A 319 7.60 -18.41 -1.80
N ALA A 320 7.04 -19.49 -2.35
CA ALA A 320 7.05 -19.76 -3.78
C ALA A 320 6.33 -18.66 -4.59
N LEU A 321 5.19 -18.16 -4.12
CA LEU A 321 4.45 -17.09 -4.79
C LEU A 321 5.22 -15.76 -4.79
N TYR A 322 5.76 -15.38 -3.63
CA TYR A 322 6.47 -14.11 -3.50
C TYR A 322 7.86 -14.16 -4.16
N GLY A 323 8.54 -15.31 -4.13
CA GLY A 323 9.73 -15.57 -4.93
C GLY A 323 9.46 -15.42 -6.43
N ALA A 324 8.37 -16.02 -6.93
CA ALA A 324 7.96 -15.86 -8.33
C ALA A 324 7.56 -14.41 -8.67
N LEU A 325 6.93 -13.69 -7.73
CA LEU A 325 6.54 -12.29 -7.92
C LEU A 325 7.76 -11.38 -8.02
N ALA A 326 8.79 -11.63 -7.21
CA ALA A 326 10.04 -10.87 -7.21
C ALA A 326 10.72 -10.87 -8.59
N LEU A 327 10.73 -12.02 -9.29
CA LEU A 327 11.30 -12.14 -10.64
C LEU A 327 10.72 -11.12 -11.63
N TYR A 328 9.44 -10.77 -11.47
CA TYR A 328 8.74 -9.81 -12.33
C TYR A 328 8.82 -8.38 -11.78
N ALA A 329 8.75 -8.21 -10.46
CA ALA A 329 8.82 -6.90 -9.82
C ALA A 329 10.16 -6.19 -10.10
N GLU A 330 11.27 -6.94 -10.18
CA GLU A 330 12.57 -6.41 -10.58
C GLU A 330 12.54 -5.75 -11.98
N CYS A 331 11.75 -6.30 -12.92
CA CYS A 331 11.63 -5.77 -14.28
C CYS A 331 10.86 -4.44 -14.38
N GLU A 332 10.29 -3.96 -13.28
CA GLU A 332 9.62 -2.65 -13.21
C GLU A 332 10.57 -1.51 -12.82
N GLU A 333 11.77 -1.82 -12.31
CA GLU A 333 12.74 -0.83 -11.87
C GLU A 333 13.42 -0.17 -13.08
N SER A 334 13.60 1.15 -13.06
CA SER A 334 14.39 1.84 -14.09
C SER A 334 15.82 1.31 -14.13
N ASP A 335 16.36 1.03 -12.95
CA ASP A 335 17.76 0.66 -12.75
C ASP A 335 18.03 -0.79 -13.20
N PHE A 336 16.98 -1.60 -13.37
CA PHE A 336 17.06 -2.91 -14.00
C PHE A 336 17.44 -2.81 -15.49
N HIS A 337 17.04 -1.72 -16.15
CA HIS A 337 17.28 -1.52 -17.56
C HIS A 337 18.66 -0.88 -17.78
N GLY A 338 19.64 -1.72 -18.16
CA GLY A 338 21.01 -1.28 -18.40
C GLY A 338 21.20 -0.36 -19.62
N ASP A 339 22.46 0.04 -19.84
CA ASP A 339 22.86 1.05 -20.83
C ASP A 339 22.36 0.77 -22.26
N ASP A 340 22.23 -0.49 -22.65
CA ASP A 340 21.74 -0.85 -23.98
C ASP A 340 20.27 -0.46 -24.18
N VAL A 341 19.42 -0.65 -23.16
CA VAL A 341 18.02 -0.24 -23.20
C VAL A 341 17.93 1.28 -23.16
N ALA A 342 18.74 1.94 -22.33
CA ALA A 342 18.79 3.41 -22.27
C ALA A 342 19.25 4.02 -23.60
N ARG A 343 20.21 3.40 -24.29
CA ARG A 343 20.67 3.83 -25.63
C ARG A 343 19.57 3.67 -26.67
N ALA A 344 18.89 2.53 -26.69
CA ALA A 344 17.76 2.31 -27.59
C ALA A 344 16.58 3.26 -27.29
N ALA A 345 16.34 3.56 -26.00
CA ALA A 345 15.32 4.49 -25.55
C ALA A 345 15.53 5.91 -26.10
N LYS A 346 16.78 6.38 -26.26
CA LYS A 346 17.07 7.69 -26.86
C LYS A 346 16.74 7.76 -28.37
N ASN A 347 16.65 6.63 -29.05
CA ASN A 347 16.39 6.55 -30.49
C ASN A 347 14.96 6.09 -30.82
N VAL A 348 14.03 6.06 -29.87
CA VAL A 348 12.65 5.60 -30.11
C VAL A 348 11.96 6.30 -31.30
N PRO A 349 12.08 7.64 -31.50
CA PRO A 349 11.48 8.28 -32.67
C PRO A 349 12.02 7.79 -34.02
N GLY A 350 13.26 7.29 -34.06
CA GLY A 350 13.92 6.78 -35.26
C GLY A 350 13.80 5.26 -35.43
N ASP A 351 13.76 4.51 -34.33
CA ASP A 351 13.72 3.04 -34.32
C ASP A 351 13.02 2.49 -33.05
N ALA A 352 11.69 2.55 -33.06
CA ALA A 352 10.89 2.02 -31.97
C ALA A 352 10.98 0.49 -31.88
N ALA A 353 11.21 -0.21 -32.99
CA ALA A 353 11.35 -1.67 -33.04
C ALA A 353 12.56 -2.13 -32.21
N ALA A 354 13.73 -1.53 -32.41
CA ALA A 354 14.94 -1.84 -31.64
C ALA A 354 14.77 -1.53 -30.14
N ALA A 355 14.07 -0.45 -29.80
CA ALA A 355 13.78 -0.12 -28.40
C ALA A 355 12.86 -1.14 -27.72
N LEU A 356 11.81 -1.58 -28.41
CA LEU A 356 10.93 -2.65 -27.92
C LEU A 356 11.71 -3.95 -27.77
N GLU A 357 12.50 -4.35 -28.77
CA GLU A 357 13.31 -5.56 -28.70
C GLU A 357 14.32 -5.53 -27.55
N ALA A 358 14.98 -4.38 -27.32
CA ALA A 358 15.90 -4.19 -26.22
C ALA A 358 15.21 -4.40 -24.86
N VAL A 359 14.00 -3.85 -24.67
CA VAL A 359 13.20 -4.08 -23.47
C VAL A 359 12.81 -5.56 -23.34
N ALA A 360 12.36 -6.20 -24.41
CA ALA A 360 11.99 -7.63 -24.40
C ALA A 360 13.17 -8.52 -24.00
N ARG A 361 14.36 -8.25 -24.55
CA ARG A 361 15.60 -8.97 -24.26
C ARG A 361 16.04 -8.77 -22.82
N ALA A 362 16.04 -7.52 -22.33
CA ALA A 362 16.39 -7.21 -20.94
C ALA A 362 15.44 -7.90 -19.95
N ARG A 363 14.13 -7.84 -20.20
CA ARG A 363 13.11 -8.48 -19.35
C ARG A 363 13.13 -10.01 -19.45
N GLY A 364 13.48 -10.59 -20.59
CA GLY A 364 13.61 -12.04 -20.75
C GLY A 364 12.40 -12.83 -20.22
N LEU A 365 11.17 -12.33 -20.43
CA LEU A 365 9.98 -12.79 -19.69
C LEU A 365 9.71 -14.28 -19.83
N LYS A 366 10.11 -14.91 -20.95
CA LYS A 366 9.99 -16.35 -21.15
C LYS A 366 10.83 -17.15 -20.13
N ALA A 367 12.09 -16.79 -19.93
CA ALA A 367 12.95 -17.47 -18.95
C ALA A 367 12.43 -17.26 -17.51
N ARG A 368 11.89 -16.06 -17.23
CA ARG A 368 11.23 -15.78 -15.95
C ARG A 368 9.93 -16.57 -15.77
N ASP A 369 9.15 -16.78 -16.83
CA ASP A 369 7.98 -17.67 -16.82
C ASP A 369 8.36 -19.10 -16.48
N GLU A 370 9.48 -19.60 -17.00
CA GLU A 370 10.00 -20.94 -16.73
C GLU A 370 10.49 -21.08 -15.27
N ALA A 371 11.22 -20.08 -14.76
CA ALA A 371 11.66 -20.03 -13.36
C ALA A 371 10.46 -19.91 -12.39
N ALA A 372 9.47 -19.08 -12.72
CA ALA A 372 8.25 -18.96 -11.93
C ALA A 372 7.45 -20.26 -11.93
N ASP A 373 7.32 -20.96 -13.07
CA ASP A 373 6.66 -22.27 -13.13
C ASP A 373 7.37 -23.32 -12.26
N LEU A 374 8.71 -23.25 -12.12
CA LEU A 374 9.47 -24.11 -11.21
C LEU A 374 9.09 -23.85 -9.76
N MET A 375 9.21 -22.60 -9.29
CA MET A 375 8.84 -22.20 -7.92
C MET A 375 7.40 -22.57 -7.59
N LEU A 376 6.46 -22.23 -8.49
CA LEU A 376 5.04 -22.52 -8.29
C LEU A 376 4.75 -24.02 -8.28
N ALA A 377 5.41 -24.82 -9.13
CA ALA A 377 5.21 -26.27 -9.12
C ALA A 377 5.63 -26.89 -7.79
N GLU A 378 6.75 -26.43 -7.22
CA GLU A 378 7.22 -26.85 -5.89
C GLU A 378 6.25 -26.44 -4.79
N GLY A 379 5.83 -25.18 -4.76
CA GLY A 379 4.84 -24.67 -3.80
C GLY A 379 3.50 -25.42 -3.87
N PHE A 380 2.96 -25.64 -5.07
CA PHE A 380 1.73 -26.43 -5.22
C PHE A 380 1.93 -27.89 -4.78
N ALA A 381 3.11 -28.48 -5.00
CA ALA A 381 3.39 -29.86 -4.60
C ALA A 381 3.48 -30.02 -3.07
N ALA A 382 3.94 -28.99 -2.35
CA ALA A 382 3.99 -28.98 -0.88
C ALA A 382 2.58 -28.98 -0.24
N LEU A 383 1.60 -28.33 -0.87
CA LEU A 383 0.24 -28.24 -0.33
C LEU A 383 -0.48 -29.60 -0.25
N PRO A 384 -1.33 -29.83 0.78
CA PRO A 384 -2.28 -30.93 0.78
C PRO A 384 -3.22 -30.90 -0.42
N LYS A 385 -3.81 -32.05 -0.78
CA LYS A 385 -4.63 -32.19 -2.01
C LYS A 385 -5.74 -31.15 -2.13
N ALA A 386 -6.44 -30.84 -1.05
CA ALA A 386 -7.51 -29.83 -1.06
C ALA A 386 -6.97 -28.44 -1.36
N GLY A 387 -5.94 -27.98 -0.63
CA GLY A 387 -5.33 -26.67 -0.85
C GLY A 387 -4.64 -26.53 -2.21
N ARG A 388 -3.95 -27.58 -2.66
CA ARG A 388 -3.38 -27.65 -4.01
C ARG A 388 -4.44 -27.45 -5.08
N ARG A 389 -5.59 -28.12 -4.94
CA ARG A 389 -6.71 -27.98 -5.88
C ARG A 389 -7.26 -26.56 -5.88
N THR A 390 -7.48 -25.95 -4.72
CA THR A 390 -7.95 -24.56 -4.59
C THR A 390 -7.02 -23.60 -5.32
N MET A 391 -5.71 -23.74 -5.11
CA MET A 391 -4.71 -22.84 -5.67
C MET A 391 -4.49 -23.07 -7.17
N LEU A 392 -4.53 -24.31 -7.65
CA LEU A 392 -4.45 -24.61 -9.09
C LEU A 392 -5.68 -24.11 -9.86
N LEU A 393 -6.88 -24.24 -9.30
CA LEU A 393 -8.09 -23.68 -9.91
C LEU A 393 -8.00 -22.16 -10.03
N ALA A 394 -7.46 -21.48 -9.01
CA ALA A 394 -7.21 -20.05 -9.07
C ALA A 394 -6.16 -19.67 -10.12
N TYR A 395 -5.04 -20.41 -10.20
CA TYR A 395 -3.97 -20.14 -11.17
C TYR A 395 -4.46 -20.24 -12.60
N LEU A 396 -5.21 -21.31 -12.89
CA LEU A 396 -5.72 -21.62 -14.22
C LEU A 396 -7.00 -20.85 -14.56
N GLY A 397 -7.75 -20.41 -13.55
CA GLY A 397 -8.92 -19.55 -13.71
C GLY A 397 -8.60 -18.08 -13.96
N PHE A 398 -7.38 -17.64 -13.60
CA PHE A 398 -7.01 -16.23 -13.69
C PHE A 398 -7.23 -15.58 -15.08
N PRO A 399 -6.97 -16.22 -16.23
CA PRO A 399 -7.29 -15.62 -17.53
C PRO A 399 -8.76 -15.19 -17.68
N PHE A 400 -9.70 -15.99 -17.17
CA PHE A 400 -11.13 -15.64 -17.19
C PHE A 400 -11.41 -14.46 -16.26
N THR A 401 -10.80 -14.49 -15.08
CA THR A 401 -10.85 -13.42 -14.09
C THR A 401 -10.33 -12.10 -14.63
N ASP A 402 -9.18 -12.11 -15.31
CA ASP A 402 -8.56 -10.91 -15.90
C ASP A 402 -9.41 -10.36 -17.05
N ILE A 403 -9.96 -11.22 -17.92
CA ILE A 403 -10.89 -10.79 -18.99
C ILE A 403 -12.12 -10.08 -18.40
N ALA A 404 -12.71 -10.64 -17.35
CA ALA A 404 -13.91 -10.08 -16.75
C ALA A 404 -13.66 -8.77 -15.98
N THR A 405 -12.44 -8.55 -15.47
CA THR A 405 -12.18 -7.48 -14.49
C THR A 405 -11.23 -6.39 -14.94
N LEU A 406 -10.32 -6.66 -15.88
CA LEU A 406 -9.45 -5.62 -16.43
C LEU A 406 -10.23 -4.41 -16.97
N PRO A 407 -11.38 -4.56 -17.67
CA PRO A 407 -12.20 -3.42 -18.11
C PRO A 407 -12.76 -2.57 -16.96
N LEU A 408 -12.96 -3.15 -15.78
CA LEU A 408 -13.52 -2.46 -14.61
C LEU A 408 -12.46 -1.66 -13.83
N LEU A 409 -11.18 -1.81 -14.17
CA LEU A 409 -10.05 -1.20 -13.46
C LEU A 409 -9.58 0.13 -14.04
N GLN A 410 -10.23 0.63 -15.11
CA GLN A 410 -9.81 1.87 -15.75
C GLN A 410 -9.71 3.04 -14.75
N GLY A 411 -8.59 3.76 -14.80
CA GLY A 411 -8.30 4.98 -14.04
C GLY A 411 -7.56 4.83 -12.71
N ASP A 412 -7.45 3.62 -12.15
CA ASP A 412 -6.64 3.35 -10.96
C ASP A 412 -5.36 2.62 -11.36
N THR A 413 -4.26 2.88 -10.67
CA THR A 413 -3.01 2.13 -10.84
C THR A 413 -3.33 0.64 -10.75
N LEU A 414 -3.02 -0.08 -11.83
CA LEU A 414 -3.36 -1.48 -12.18
C LEU A 414 -2.96 -2.56 -11.15
N ASP A 415 -2.53 -2.13 -9.97
CA ASP A 415 -1.73 -2.90 -9.04
C ASP A 415 -2.37 -3.11 -7.67
N GLU A 416 -3.47 -2.41 -7.36
CA GLU A 416 -3.97 -2.34 -5.99
C GLU A 416 -5.41 -2.83 -5.88
N TYR A 417 -5.55 -4.08 -5.50
CA TYR A 417 -6.83 -4.69 -5.15
C TYR A 417 -6.95 -4.93 -3.64
N ASP A 418 -5.92 -4.57 -2.87
CA ASP A 418 -5.94 -4.62 -1.41
C ASP A 418 -6.41 -3.27 -0.88
N PRO A 419 -7.48 -3.24 -0.08
CA PRO A 419 -7.96 -1.99 0.47
C PRO A 419 -6.90 -1.42 1.40
N VAL A 420 -6.70 -0.10 1.33
CA VAL A 420 -5.93 0.62 2.35
C VAL A 420 -6.69 0.46 3.67
N LYS A 421 -6.08 -0.24 4.63
CA LYS A 421 -6.62 -0.38 5.98
C LYS A 421 -6.53 0.96 6.69
N VAL A 422 -7.44 1.23 7.62
CA VAL A 422 -7.41 2.45 8.43
C VAL A 422 -7.27 2.05 9.88
N ASP A 423 -6.24 2.55 10.54
CA ASP A 423 -5.98 2.31 11.95
C ASP A 423 -6.04 3.62 12.72
N ARG A 424 -6.65 3.56 13.89
CA ARG A 424 -6.69 4.65 14.85
C ARG A 424 -5.73 4.36 16.00
N ILE A 425 -5.02 5.40 16.43
CA ILE A 425 -4.31 5.44 17.71
C ILE A 425 -5.06 6.42 18.60
N SER A 426 -5.69 5.89 19.64
CA SER A 426 -6.51 6.65 20.57
C SER A 426 -6.48 6.01 21.95
N PRO A 427 -6.57 6.77 23.05
CA PRO A 427 -6.67 6.21 24.41
C PRO A 427 -7.81 5.18 24.55
N GLU A 428 -8.90 5.35 23.82
CA GLU A 428 -10.10 4.50 23.87
C GLU A 428 -9.88 3.14 23.18
N ASP A 429 -8.86 3.06 22.32
CA ASP A 429 -8.42 1.81 21.70
C ASP A 429 -7.32 1.11 22.52
N CYS A 430 -6.89 1.71 23.65
CA CYS A 430 -5.78 1.24 24.47
C CYS A 430 -6.29 0.88 25.87
N GLY A 431 -6.43 -0.42 26.13
CA GLY A 431 -7.00 -0.94 27.37
C GLY A 431 -6.06 -1.83 28.16
N ALA A 432 -4.83 -2.04 27.69
CA ALA A 432 -3.92 -3.01 28.29
C ALA A 432 -3.46 -2.65 29.71
N ILE A 433 -3.38 -1.35 30.04
CA ILE A 433 -2.97 -0.88 31.38
C ILE A 433 -4.20 -0.41 32.18
N ARG A 434 -4.98 0.54 31.65
CA ARG A 434 -6.17 1.10 32.31
C ARG A 434 -7.39 1.07 31.40
N SER A 435 -8.54 0.74 31.96
CA SER A 435 -9.84 0.95 31.32
C SER A 435 -10.36 2.35 31.63
N GLY A 436 -10.96 3.03 30.64
CA GLY A 436 -11.55 4.37 30.81
C GLY A 436 -11.12 5.45 29.80
N GLY A 437 -10.27 5.10 28.82
CA GLY A 437 -9.94 5.98 27.69
C GLY A 437 -9.22 7.26 28.11
N GLY A 438 -9.46 8.35 27.38
CA GLY A 438 -8.78 9.63 27.61
C GLY A 438 -9.02 10.20 29.00
N GLN A 439 -10.20 9.98 29.58
CA GLN A 439 -10.55 10.48 30.92
C GLN A 439 -9.73 9.85 32.05
N ALA A 440 -9.34 8.58 31.90
CA ALA A 440 -8.56 7.88 32.91
C ALA A 440 -7.04 8.11 32.79
N THR A 441 -6.59 8.69 31.67
CA THR A 441 -5.17 8.70 31.26
C THR A 441 -4.64 10.10 30.95
N LEU A 442 -5.38 10.88 30.16
CA LEU A 442 -4.95 12.18 29.67
C LEU A 442 -5.42 13.31 30.59
N LYS A 443 -4.52 14.26 30.90
CA LYS A 443 -4.82 15.46 31.69
C LYS A 443 -5.05 16.68 30.80
N GLY A 444 -4.55 16.68 29.56
CA GLY A 444 -4.74 17.74 28.58
C GLY A 444 -6.16 17.88 28.04
N ILE A 445 -7.06 16.92 28.32
CA ILE A 445 -8.48 17.01 27.96
C ILE A 445 -9.23 18.07 28.78
N GLU A 446 -8.68 18.48 29.93
CA GLU A 446 -9.18 19.61 30.72
C GLU A 446 -8.82 20.95 30.04
N PHE A 447 -9.71 21.94 30.12
CA PHE A 447 -9.57 23.26 29.47
C PHE A 447 -9.44 23.22 27.93
N ASN A 448 -10.43 22.66 27.22
CA ASN A 448 -10.55 22.77 25.75
C ASN A 448 -9.30 22.32 24.96
N ASN A 449 -8.56 21.30 25.42
CA ASN A 449 -7.28 20.81 24.85
C ASN A 449 -6.04 21.67 25.05
N PHE A 450 -6.11 22.72 25.87
CA PHE A 450 -4.96 23.59 26.10
C PHE A 450 -4.33 23.45 27.48
N GLY A 451 -4.92 22.68 28.40
CA GLY A 451 -4.42 22.54 29.78
C GLY A 451 -2.97 22.04 29.87
N ALA A 452 -2.56 21.12 28.99
CA ALA A 452 -1.19 20.62 28.94
C ALA A 452 -0.17 21.69 28.50
N PHE A 453 -0.54 22.71 27.71
CA PHE A 453 0.43 23.75 27.31
C PHE A 453 0.84 24.65 28.50
N PHE A 454 0.01 24.74 29.54
CA PHE A 454 0.26 25.61 30.69
C PHE A 454 0.82 24.88 31.92
N SER A 455 0.79 23.55 31.96
CA SER A 455 1.33 22.75 33.07
C SER A 455 2.40 21.76 32.61
N ARG A 456 3.61 21.88 33.16
CA ARG A 456 4.71 20.93 32.89
C ARG A 456 4.34 19.51 33.31
N VAL A 457 3.66 19.37 34.45
CA VAL A 457 3.18 18.08 34.95
C VAL A 457 2.21 17.42 33.95
N TYR A 458 1.32 18.21 33.35
CA TYR A 458 0.35 17.69 32.38
C TYR A 458 1.02 17.28 31.06
N ARG A 459 2.05 18.02 30.61
CA ARG A 459 2.85 17.59 29.44
C ARG A 459 3.59 16.30 29.69
N GLU A 460 4.24 16.17 30.83
CA GLU A 460 4.98 14.95 31.17
C GLU A 460 4.01 13.76 31.30
N ASN A 461 2.81 13.96 31.86
CA ASN A 461 1.74 12.95 31.91
C ASN A 461 1.29 12.50 30.50
N ASP A 462 0.86 13.45 29.67
CA ASP A 462 0.28 13.14 28.37
C ASP A 462 1.35 12.61 27.39
N TYR A 463 2.60 13.06 27.52
CA TYR A 463 3.73 12.51 26.79
C TYR A 463 3.95 11.02 27.13
N LEU A 464 3.97 10.68 28.43
CA LEU A 464 4.14 9.30 28.87
C LEU A 464 3.02 8.41 28.34
N TRP A 465 1.75 8.81 28.53
CA TRP A 465 0.60 8.06 28.03
C TRP A 465 0.58 7.95 26.50
N GLY A 466 0.99 9.01 25.78
CA GLY A 466 1.14 8.96 24.34
C GLY A 466 2.14 7.90 23.87
N ARG A 467 3.27 7.73 24.59
CA ARG A 467 4.24 6.66 24.31
C ARG A 467 3.66 5.27 24.58
N LEU A 468 2.96 5.10 25.70
CA LEU A 468 2.34 3.82 26.10
C LEU A 468 1.23 3.39 25.13
N HIS A 469 0.28 4.28 24.82
CA HIS A 469 -0.77 4.01 23.83
C HIS A 469 -0.19 3.79 22.42
N GLY A 470 0.84 4.55 22.06
CA GLY A 470 1.53 4.42 20.78
C GLY A 470 2.13 3.02 20.60
N ILE A 471 2.82 2.48 21.61
CA ILE A 471 3.42 1.15 21.50
C ILE A 471 2.39 0.03 21.53
N GLU A 472 1.32 0.15 22.32
CA GLU A 472 0.22 -0.83 22.35
C GLU A 472 -0.40 -0.99 20.96
N ARG A 473 -0.76 0.14 20.33
CA ARG A 473 -1.35 0.14 18.98
C ARG A 473 -0.37 -0.25 17.90
N LEU A 474 0.90 0.14 18.02
CA LEU A 474 1.92 -0.26 17.05
C LEU A 474 2.10 -1.77 17.02
N LEU A 475 2.14 -2.43 18.18
CA LEU A 475 2.24 -3.89 18.27
C LEU A 475 1.04 -4.58 17.59
N ASP A 476 -0.17 -4.06 17.76
CA ASP A 476 -1.37 -4.58 17.09
C ASP A 476 -1.33 -4.40 15.58
N ILE A 477 -0.89 -3.23 15.12
CA ILE A 477 -0.74 -2.91 13.71
C ILE A 477 0.26 -3.88 13.08
N VAL A 478 1.44 -4.04 13.69
CA VAL A 478 2.49 -4.94 13.21
C VAL A 478 2.01 -6.40 13.20
N ASN A 479 1.38 -6.87 14.29
CA ASN A 479 0.89 -8.24 14.37
C ASN A 479 -0.20 -8.51 13.32
N SER A 480 -1.11 -7.56 13.10
CA SER A 480 -2.17 -7.70 12.08
C SER A 480 -1.68 -7.52 10.64
N SER A 481 -0.46 -7.03 10.44
CA SER A 481 0.22 -6.99 9.14
C SER A 481 0.88 -8.31 8.76
N ALA A 482 1.18 -9.19 9.72
CA ALA A 482 1.73 -10.51 9.44
C ALA A 482 0.68 -11.43 8.76
N PRO A 483 1.13 -12.37 7.89
CA PRO A 483 0.29 -13.46 7.39
C PRO A 483 -0.45 -14.14 8.54
N ALA A 484 -1.68 -14.58 8.31
CA ALA A 484 -2.54 -15.09 9.41
C ALA A 484 -1.87 -16.25 10.17
N ALA A 485 -1.18 -17.13 9.44
CA ALA A 485 -0.41 -18.25 9.99
C ALA A 485 0.82 -17.82 10.84
N SER A 486 1.31 -16.59 10.69
CA SER A 486 2.50 -16.10 11.43
C SER A 486 2.14 -15.07 12.50
N ARG A 487 0.86 -14.86 12.79
CA ARG A 487 0.43 -13.90 13.82
C ARG A 487 0.76 -14.41 15.21
N LEU A 488 1.27 -13.52 16.04
CA LEU A 488 1.55 -13.80 17.44
C LEU A 488 0.25 -14.15 18.18
N PRO A 489 0.25 -15.23 18.97
CA PRO A 489 -0.85 -15.56 19.87
C PRO A 489 -1.12 -14.43 20.88
N PRO A 490 -2.35 -14.33 21.41
CA PRO A 490 -2.73 -13.26 22.35
C PRO A 490 -1.83 -13.17 23.60
N ASP A 491 -1.42 -14.30 24.16
CA ASP A 491 -0.55 -14.33 25.34
C ASP A 491 0.86 -13.80 25.02
N THR A 492 1.45 -14.23 23.90
CA THR A 492 2.75 -13.74 23.44
C THR A 492 2.72 -12.24 23.15
N LEU A 493 1.64 -11.75 22.53
CA LEU A 493 1.45 -10.32 22.27
C LEU A 493 1.34 -9.52 23.58
N ARG A 494 0.66 -10.06 24.61
CA ARG A 494 0.59 -9.46 25.94
C ARG A 494 1.97 -9.37 26.59
N ASP A 495 2.79 -10.39 26.47
CA ASP A 495 4.16 -10.39 27.02
C ASP A 495 5.05 -9.34 26.34
N TYR A 496 4.95 -9.21 25.01
CA TYR A 496 5.64 -8.14 24.27
C TYR A 496 5.17 -6.74 24.70
N ARG A 497 3.86 -6.54 24.89
CA ARG A 497 3.32 -5.27 25.40
C ARG A 497 3.88 -4.94 26.78
N ARG A 498 3.85 -5.90 27.71
CA ARG A 498 4.41 -5.74 29.06
C ARG A 498 5.88 -5.33 29.01
N ALA A 499 6.70 -6.06 28.26
CA ALA A 499 8.12 -5.75 28.11
C ALA A 499 8.34 -4.35 27.51
N ALA A 500 7.55 -3.97 26.51
CA ALA A 500 7.66 -2.66 25.87
C ALA A 500 7.21 -1.51 26.78
N PHE A 501 6.17 -1.70 27.59
CA PHE A 501 5.76 -0.71 28.58
C PHE A 501 6.84 -0.48 29.63
N LEU A 502 7.39 -1.56 30.21
CA LEU A 502 8.46 -1.45 31.20
C LEU A 502 9.70 -0.76 30.62
N ALA A 503 10.09 -1.08 29.39
CA ALA A 503 11.20 -0.41 28.71
C ALA A 503 10.98 1.10 28.53
N ILE A 504 9.74 1.52 28.23
CA ILE A 504 9.38 2.95 28.16
C ILE A 504 9.48 3.60 29.54
N LEU A 505 8.99 2.95 30.59
CA LEU A 505 9.07 3.46 31.95
C LEU A 505 10.54 3.62 32.40
N ASP A 506 11.39 2.63 32.12
CA ASP A 506 12.83 2.67 32.41
C ASP A 506 13.54 3.83 31.69
N GLU A 507 13.20 4.08 30.43
CA GLU A 507 13.78 5.17 29.64
C GLU A 507 13.38 6.55 30.19
N GLU A 508 12.12 6.69 30.60
CA GLU A 508 11.52 7.98 30.93
C GLU A 508 11.63 8.38 32.40
N GLU A 509 11.92 7.45 33.31
CA GLU A 509 12.01 7.69 34.75
C GLU A 509 12.95 8.85 35.10
N SER A 510 14.12 8.92 34.46
CA SER A 510 15.09 10.01 34.67
C SER A 510 14.73 11.33 33.98
N ARG A 511 13.77 11.31 33.04
CA ARG A 511 13.43 12.42 32.14
C ARG A 511 12.14 13.13 32.52
N LEU A 512 11.23 12.44 33.20
CA LEU A 512 9.89 12.91 33.56
C LEU A 512 9.70 13.04 35.08
N PRO A 513 10.49 13.91 35.77
CA PRO A 513 10.51 13.96 37.23
C PRO A 513 9.18 14.41 37.86
N HIS A 514 8.30 15.08 37.12
CA HIS A 514 7.02 15.57 37.66
C HIS A 514 5.92 14.49 37.68
N VAL A 515 6.18 13.32 37.10
CA VAL A 515 5.24 12.19 37.05
C VAL A 515 5.86 10.90 37.58
N ALA A 516 6.86 11.01 38.46
CA ALA A 516 7.52 9.86 39.09
C ALA A 516 6.51 8.95 39.83
N ASP A 517 5.54 9.53 40.54
CA ASP A 517 4.50 8.77 41.24
C ASP A 517 3.61 7.97 40.27
N LEU A 518 3.32 8.56 39.10
CA LEU A 518 2.58 7.86 38.04
C LEU A 518 3.41 6.70 37.49
N ILE A 519 4.71 6.90 37.24
CA ILE A 519 5.60 5.83 36.78
C ILE A 519 5.63 4.68 37.77
N ALA A 520 5.75 4.96 39.08
CA ALA A 520 5.72 3.95 40.13
C ALA A 520 4.39 3.16 40.13
N SER A 521 3.25 3.87 40.08
CA SER A 521 1.92 3.24 39.97
C SER A 521 1.79 2.34 38.74
N LEU A 522 2.27 2.79 37.58
CA LEU A 522 2.18 2.02 36.34
C LEU A 522 3.03 0.74 36.40
N ARG A 523 4.20 0.77 37.05
CA ARG A 523 5.02 -0.44 37.25
C ARG A 523 4.26 -1.50 38.05
N GLU A 524 3.53 -1.09 39.08
CA GLU A 524 2.70 -2.00 39.88
C GLU A 524 1.52 -2.57 39.07
N GLU A 525 0.86 -1.74 38.26
CA GLU A 525 -0.27 -2.16 37.41
C GLU A 525 0.15 -3.15 36.30
N ILE A 526 1.35 -2.94 35.72
CA ILE A 526 1.87 -3.77 34.64
C ILE A 526 2.44 -5.10 35.18
N GLY A 527 2.94 -5.10 36.41
CA GLY A 527 3.55 -6.25 37.09
C GLY A 527 5.00 -6.48 36.74
#